data_AF-A0AAP0AVH4-F1
#
_entry.id   AF-A0AAP0AVH4-F1
#
_cell.length_a   1.000
_cell.length_b   1.000
_cell.length_c   1.000
_cell.angle_alpha   90.00
_cell.angle_beta   90.00
_cell.angle_gamma   90.00
#
_symmetry.space_group_name_H-M   'P 1'
#
loop_
_entity.id
_entity.type
_entity.pdbx_description
1 polymer ?
#
loop_
_entity_poly.entity_id
_entity_poly.type
_entity_poly.pdbx_seq_one_letter_code
_entity_poly.pdbx_strand_id
1 'polypeptide(L)' 'MLDGVSILRSEKVKDELILDGNDIELVSRFAALINQVQKCHVKKKDIRKFLDGIYVSEKGTVSEDQ' A
#
# COMPACT_ATOMS: atom_id res chain seq x y z
N MET A 1 -7.55 7.12 -8.61
CA MET A 1 -7.52 7.20 -7.13
C MET A 1 -8.96 7.21 -6.67
N LEU A 2 -9.28 6.53 -5.57
CA LEU A 2 -10.59 6.72 -4.95
C LEU A 2 -10.61 8.11 -4.33
N ASP A 3 -11.75 8.79 -4.41
CA ASP A 3 -11.90 10.13 -3.86
C ASP A 3 -11.67 10.10 -2.34
N GLY A 4 -10.82 11.00 -1.85
CA GLY A 4 -10.51 11.13 -0.43
C GLY A 4 -9.30 10.32 0.08
N VAL A 5 -8.56 9.65 -0.80
CA VAL A 5 -7.28 8.98 -0.45
C VAL A 5 -6.11 9.68 -1.14
N SER A 6 -5.20 10.26 -0.36
CA SER A 6 -3.93 10.84 -0.82
C SER A 6 -2.78 9.84 -0.70
N ILE A 7 -1.84 9.92 -1.64
CA ILE A 7 -0.65 9.07 -1.67
C ILE A 7 0.57 9.96 -1.48
N LEU A 8 1.34 9.69 -0.44
CA LEU A 8 2.59 10.37 -0.17
C LEU A 8 3.75 9.37 -0.25
N ARG A 9 4.92 9.86 -0.67
CA ARG A 9 6.15 9.07 -0.60
C ARG A 9 6.86 9.42 0.69
N SER A 10 7.23 8.42 1.47
CA SER A 10 8.01 8.61 2.69
C SER A 10 9.38 9.20 2.33
N GLU A 11 9.78 10.28 3.01
CA GLU A 11 11.14 10.83 2.87
C GLU A 11 12.15 10.06 3.73
N LYS A 12 11.66 9.40 4.79
CA LYS A 12 12.48 8.70 5.79
C LYS A 12 12.91 7.32 5.30
N VAL A 13 12.03 6.62 4.59
CA VAL A 13 12.27 5.26 4.10
C VAL A 13 12.14 5.23 2.59
N LYS A 14 13.18 4.71 1.94
CA LYS A 14 13.20 4.54 0.49
C LYS A 14 12.19 3.46 0.09
N ASP A 15 11.45 3.71 -0.99
CA ASP A 15 10.47 2.79 -1.61
C ASP A 15 9.21 2.52 -0.77
N GLU A 16 8.88 3.42 0.18
CA GLU A 16 7.65 3.36 0.98
C GLU A 16 6.59 4.37 0.48
N LEU A 17 5.34 3.91 0.45
CA LEU A 17 4.16 4.70 0.09
C LEU A 17 3.22 4.79 1.30
N ILE A 18 2.87 6.01 1.67
CA ILE A 18 1.92 6.31 2.74
C ILE A 18 0.57 6.62 2.10
N LEU A 19 -0.47 5.96 2.58
CA LEU A 19 -1.85 6.13 2.11
C LEU A 19 -2.66 6.81 3.21
N ASP A 20 -2.99 8.07 2.99
CA ASP A 20 -3.77 8.86 3.95
C ASP A 20 -5.19 9.07 3.43
N GLY A 21 -6.18 8.99 4.31
CA GLY A 21 -7.56 9.27 3.98
C GLY A 21 -8.45 9.26 5.22
N ASN A 22 -9.58 9.97 5.12
CA ASN A 22 -10.53 10.09 6.24
C ASN A 22 -11.37 8.81 6.41
N ASP A 23 -11.64 8.08 5.32
CA ASP A 23 -12.42 6.85 5.34
C ASP A 23 -11.51 5.61 5.26
N ILE A 24 -11.50 4.84 6.35
CA ILE A 24 -10.69 3.63 6.49
C ILE A 24 -11.06 2.54 5.48
N GLU A 25 -12.33 2.41 5.10
CA GLU A 25 -12.75 1.39 4.14
C GLU A 25 -12.22 1.73 2.75
N LEU A 26 -12.23 3.00 2.37
CA LEU A 26 -11.68 3.46 1.09
C LEU A 26 -10.16 3.34 1.05
N VAL A 27 -9.46 3.73 2.12
CA VAL A 27 -8.00 3.58 2.24
C VAL A 27 -7.61 2.10 2.18
N SER A 28 -8.29 1.24 2.95
CA SER A 28 -8.02 -0.20 2.98
C SER A 28 -8.33 -0.87 1.64
N ARG A 29 -9.46 -0.53 1.01
CA ARG A 29 -9.81 -1.03 -0.32
C ARG A 29 -8.80 -0.59 -1.37
N PHE A 30 -8.33 0.65 -1.29
CA PHE A 30 -7.31 1.16 -2.21
C PHE A 30 -5.96 0.44 -2.02
N ALA A 31 -5.52 0.21 -0.79
CA ALA A 31 -4.33 -0.58 -0.47
C ALA A 31 -4.46 -2.04 -0.99
N ALA A 32 -5.62 -2.66 -0.80
CA ALA A 32 -5.90 -3.99 -1.32
C ALA A 32 -5.86 -4.04 -2.86
N LEU A 33 -6.42 -3.01 -3.52
CA LEU A 33 -6.36 -2.89 -4.97
C LEU A 33 -4.92 -2.69 -5.47
N ILE A 34 -4.06 -1.94 -4.79
CA ILE A 34 -2.64 -1.83 -5.18
C ILE A 34 -1.98 -3.21 -5.16
N ASN A 35 -2.22 -3.99 -4.10
CA ASN A 35 -1.66 -5.33 -3.96
C ASN A 35 -2.23 -6.34 -4.98
N GLN A 36 -3.51 -6.22 -5.33
CA GLN A 36 -4.21 -7.14 -6.23
C GLN A 36 -4.09 -6.78 -7.72
N VAL A 37 -4.25 -5.49 -8.06
CA VAL A 37 -4.44 -5.02 -9.44
C VAL A 37 -3.12 -4.87 -10.19
N GLN A 38 -2.01 -4.52 -9.53
CA GLN A 38 -0.91 -3.87 -10.26
C GLN A 38 0.13 -4.77 -10.95
N LYS A 39 -0.06 -6.08 -11.10
CA LYS A 39 0.95 -7.02 -11.67
C LYS A 39 2.13 -7.35 -10.75
N CYS A 40 2.07 -7.00 -9.47
CA CYS A 40 3.12 -7.30 -8.48
C CYS A 40 3.26 -8.79 -8.24
N HIS A 41 2.17 -9.56 -8.23
CA HIS A 41 2.27 -11.00 -8.07
C HIS A 41 2.90 -11.65 -9.30
N VAL A 42 3.96 -12.42 -9.07
CA VAL A 42 4.69 -13.13 -10.13
C VAL A 42 3.80 -14.25 -10.69
N LYS A 43 3.24 -14.04 -11.88
CA LYS A 43 2.22 -14.94 -12.48
C LYS A 43 2.77 -16.22 -13.11
N LYS A 44 4.07 -16.27 -13.43
CA LYS A 44 4.72 -17.39 -14.18
C LYS A 44 5.90 -18.02 -13.45
N LYS A 45 6.07 -17.74 -12.16
CA LYS A 45 7.12 -18.35 -11.31
C LYS A 45 6.55 -18.64 -9.93
N ASP A 46 7.33 -19.35 -9.12
CA ASP A 46 6.97 -19.63 -7.73
C ASP A 46 6.97 -18.35 -6.88
N ILE A 47 5.80 -17.96 -6.40
CA ILE A 47 5.56 -16.80 -5.54
C ILE A 47 6.29 -16.86 -4.20
N ARG A 48 6.73 -18.06 -3.76
CA ARG A 48 7.51 -18.22 -2.52
C ARG A 48 8.99 -17.91 -2.70
N LYS A 49 9.46 -17.90 -3.95
CA LYS A 49 10.85 -17.57 -4.30
C LYS A 49 10.99 -16.15 -4.83
N PHE A 50 9.97 -15.65 -5.53
CA PHE A 50 9.94 -14.30 -6.06
C PHE A 50 8.93 -13.47 -5.25
N LEU A 51 9.45 -12.79 -4.24
CA LEU A 51 8.71 -11.89 -3.33
C LEU A 51 8.63 -10.46 -3.88
N ASP A 52 8.77 -10.29 -5.20
CA ASP A 52 8.63 -8.97 -5.81
C ASP A 52 7.17 -8.54 -5.67
N GLY A 53 6.95 -7.40 -5.04
CA GLY A 53 5.62 -6.85 -4.87
C GLY A 53 5.58 -5.70 -3.89
N ILE A 54 4.42 -5.04 -3.86
CA ILE A 54 4.11 -4.04 -2.84
C ILE A 54 3.29 -4.76 -1.78
N TYR A 55 3.67 -4.57 -0.52
CA TYR A 55 3.03 -5.20 0.63
C TYR A 55 2.70 -4.13 1.68
N VAL A 56 1.70 -4.41 2.50
CA VAL A 56 1.38 -3.55 3.64
C VAL A 56 2.39 -3.85 4.75
N SER A 57 3.23 -2.86 5.07
CA SER A 57 4.16 -2.91 6.21
C SER A 57 3.43 -2.72 7.53
N GLU A 58 2.62 -1.67 7.60
CA GLU A 58 1.93 -1.23 8.81
C GLU A 58 0.55 -0.64 8.49
N LYS A 59 -0.33 -0.68 9.49
CA LYS A 59 -1.63 0.00 9.47
C LYS A 59 -1.77 0.74 10.79
N GLY A 60 -2.07 2.03 10.73
CA GLY A 60 -2.17 2.89 11.91
C GLY A 60 -3.06 4.09 11.65
N THR A 61 -3.21 4.92 12.68
CA THR A 61 -3.85 6.23 12.56
C THR A 61 -2.80 7.32 12.45
N VAL A 62 -3.03 8.33 11.60
CA VAL A 62 -2.08 9.43 11.38
C VAL A 62 -1.77 10.19 12.69
N SER A 63 -2.65 10.14 13.69
CA SER A 63 -2.49 10.80 14.98
C SER A 63 -1.55 10.10 15.97
N GLU A 64 -1.18 8.84 15.75
CA GLU A 64 -0.29 8.10 16.67
C GLU A 64 1.20 8.31 16.34
N ASP A 65 1.53 8.83 15.16
CA ASP A 65 2.90 9.03 14.67
C ASP A 65 3.43 10.48 14.85
N GLN A 66 2.80 11.29 15.71
CA GLN A 66 3.29 12.63 16.12
C GLN A 66 4.16 12.59 17.38
#